data_AF-A0A497KY59-F1
#
_entry.id   AF-A0A497KY59-F1
#
_cell.length_a   1.000
_cell.length_b   1.000
_cell.length_c   1.000
_cell.angle_alpha   90.00
_cell.angle_beta   90.00
_cell.angle_gamma   90.00
#
_symmetry.space_group_name_H-M   'P 1'
#
loop_
_entity.id
_entity.type
_entity.pdbx_description
1 polymer ?
#
loop_
_entity_poly.entity_id
_entity_poly.type
_entity_poly.pdbx_seq_one_letter_code
_entity_poly.pdbx_strand_id
1 'polypeptide(L)' 'GHPGENTYCPECGALLIERYGFSILDYCITEEGRCPECGHPIPIVGKAIL' A
#
# COMPACT_ATOMS: atom_id res chain seq x y z
N GLY A 1 -9.03 9.75 9.64
CA GLY A 1 -7.86 8.93 9.95
C GLY A 1 -6.69 9.81 10.35
N HIS A 2 -5.71 9.24 11.03
CA HIS A 2 -4.42 9.88 11.33
C HIS A 2 -3.52 9.78 10.08
N PRO A 3 -2.76 10.83 9.69
CA PRO A 3 -1.97 10.81 8.46
C PRO A 3 -0.95 9.66 8.35
N GLY A 4 -0.45 9.16 9.49
CA GLY A 4 0.45 8.01 9.56
C GLY A 4 -0.21 6.64 9.38
N GLU A 5 -1.52 6.58 9.15
CA GLU A 5 -2.24 5.33 8.97
C GLU A 5 -2.04 4.72 7.59
N ASN A 6 -1.64 5.47 6.57
CA ASN A 6 -1.53 4.98 5.20
C ASN A 6 -0.13 4.42 4.87
N THR A 7 -0.06 3.54 3.88
CA THR A 7 1.24 3.08 3.32
C THR A 7 1.46 3.75 1.98
N TYR A 8 2.62 4.36 1.81
CA TYR A 8 3.06 4.99 0.57
C TYR A 8 4.26 4.25 -0.02
N CYS A 9 4.45 4.37 -1.32
CA CYS A 9 5.66 3.90 -1.98
C CYS A 9 6.85 4.73 -1.49
N PRO A 10 7.92 4.10 -0.98
CA PRO A 10 9.09 4.84 -0.50
C PRO A 10 9.90 5.49 -1.63
N GLU A 11 9.73 5.03 -2.87
CA GLU A 11 10.45 5.55 -4.04
C GLU A 11 9.75 6.75 -4.67
N CYS A 12 8.45 6.62 -5.00
CA CYS A 12 7.71 7.65 -5.75
C CYS A 12 6.64 8.39 -4.94
N GLY A 13 6.36 7.96 -3.70
CA GLY A 13 5.34 8.58 -2.84
C GLY A 13 3.89 8.22 -3.19
N ALA A 14 3.65 7.32 -4.16
CA ALA A 14 2.29 6.86 -4.47
C ALA A 14 1.60 6.25 -3.25
N LEU A 15 0.30 6.51 -3.06
CA LEU A 15 -0.50 5.86 -2.03
C LEU A 15 -0.74 4.39 -2.45
N LEU A 16 -0.31 3.45 -1.61
CA LEU A 16 -0.40 2.02 -1.89
C LEU A 16 -1.45 1.31 -1.05
N ILE A 17 -1.62 1.72 0.21
CA ILE A 17 -2.65 1.15 1.07
C ILE A 17 -3.30 2.29 1.84
N GLU A 18 -4.59 2.49 1.60
CA GLU A 18 -5.42 3.43 2.36
C GLU A 18 -6.07 2.70 3.54
N ARG A 19 -5.99 3.29 4.73
CA ARG A 19 -6.55 2.72 5.96
C ARG A 19 -7.37 3.74 6.74
N TYR A 20 -8.37 3.24 7.45
CA TYR A 20 -9.12 4.00 8.46
C TYR A 20 -9.35 3.13 9.68
N GLY A 21 -8.69 3.47 10.80
CA GLY A 21 -8.66 2.60 11.98
C GLY A 21 -8.06 1.24 11.64
N PHE A 22 -8.84 0.16 11.80
CA PHE A 22 -8.42 -1.21 11.49
C PHE A 22 -8.85 -1.70 10.11
N SER A 23 -9.55 -0.88 9.33
CA SER A 23 -10.06 -1.25 8.01
C SER A 23 -9.09 -0.83 6.90
N ILE A 24 -8.88 -1.71 5.92
CA ILE A 24 -8.26 -1.37 4.64
C ILE A 24 -9.36 -0.86 3.72
N LEU A 25 -9.17 0.35 3.19
CA LEU A 25 -10.09 0.97 2.24
C LEU A 25 -9.63 0.74 0.79
N ASP A 26 -8.32 0.71 0.57
CA ASP A 26 -7.72 0.46 -0.74
C ASP A 26 -6.38 -0.29 -0.60
N TYR A 27 -6.06 -1.13 -1.58
CA TYR A 27 -4.83 -1.92 -1.68
C TYR A 27 -4.34 -1.96 -3.13
N CYS A 28 -3.38 -1.08 -3.43
CA CYS A 28 -2.79 -0.85 -4.74
C CYS A 28 -1.34 -1.36 -4.80
N ILE A 29 -1.15 -2.67 -4.67
CA ILE A 29 0.14 -3.35 -4.84
C ILE A 29 -0.07 -4.51 -5.81
N THR A 30 0.84 -4.69 -6.79
CA THR A 30 0.71 -5.78 -7.76
C THR A 30 0.81 -7.16 -7.12
N GLU A 31 0.41 -8.21 -7.84
CA GLU A 31 0.48 -9.58 -7.32
C GLU A 31 1.92 -10.03 -6.98
N GLU A 32 2.92 -9.44 -7.65
CA GLU A 32 4.35 -9.63 -7.42
C GLU A 32 4.90 -8.75 -6.28
N GLY A 33 4.05 -8.00 -5.58
CA GLY A 33 4.45 -7.17 -4.45
C GLY A 33 5.16 -5.88 -4.85
N ARG A 34 4.77 -5.25 -5.97
CA ARG A 34 5.41 -4.03 -6.48
C ARG A 34 4.47 -2.83 -6.49
N CYS A 35 5.05 -1.64 -6.43
CA CYS A 35 4.34 -0.40 -6.71
C CYS A 35 3.89 -0.42 -8.19
N PRO A 36 2.59 -0.21 -8.48
CA PRO A 36 2.10 -0.18 -9.86
C PRO A 36 2.62 1.04 -10.64
N GLU A 37 2.97 2.13 -9.96
CA GLU A 37 3.40 3.39 -10.59
C GLU A 37 4.87 3.38 -11.03
N CYS A 38 5.79 2.87 -10.19
CA CYS A 38 7.23 2.93 -10.46
C CYS A 38 7.92 1.56 -10.48
N GLY A 39 7.21 0.48 -10.17
CA GLY A 39 7.77 -0.88 -10.15
C GLY A 39 8.66 -1.19 -8.94
N HIS A 40 8.83 -0.27 -7.99
CA HIS A 40 9.63 -0.49 -6.78
C HIS A 40 9.06 -1.66 -5.95
N PRO A 41 9.87 -2.64 -5.52
CA PRO A 41 9.42 -3.73 -4.66
C PRO A 41 8.96 -3.21 -3.29
N ILE A 42 7.78 -3.60 -2.83
CA ILE A 42 7.21 -3.16 -1.56
C ILE A 42 7.39 -4.29 -0.53
N PRO A 43 8.10 -4.04 0.59
CA PRO A 43 8.41 -5.08 1.58
C PRO A 43 7.21 -5.36 2.50
N ILE A 44 6.10 -5.81 1.92
CA ILE A 44 4.89 -6.22 2.63
C ILE A 44 4.78 -7.74 2.68
N VAL A 45 4.34 -8.24 3.83
CA VAL A 45 4.04 -9.67 4.05
C VAL A 45 2.53 -9.86 4.13
N GLY A 46 2.02 -10.89 3.45
CA GLY A 46 0.59 -11.16 3.32
C GLY A 46 -0.05 -10.44 2.13
N LYS A 47 -1.29 -10.84 1.81
CA LYS A 47 -2.14 -10.17 0.82
C LYS A 47 -3.38 -9.64 1.54
N ALA A 48 -3.88 -8.47 1.15
CA ALA A 48 -5.18 -8.04 1.62
C ALA A 48 -6.25 -9.03 1.12
N ILE A 49 -7.10 -9.49 2.04
CA ILE A 49 -8.34 -10.17 1.69
C ILE A 49 -9.39 -9.07 1.76
N LEU A 50 -9.70 -8.48 0.61
CA LEU A 50 -10.72 -7.44 0.46
C LEU A 50 -12.11 -8.07 0.27
#